data_AF-A0A9P9U7A4-F1
#
_entry.id   AF-A0A9P9U7A4-F1
#
_cell.length_a   1.000
_cell.length_b   1.000
_cell.length_c   1.000
_cell.angle_alpha   90.00
_cell.angle_beta   90.00
_cell.angle_gamma   90.00
#
_symmetry.space_group_name_H-M   'P 1'
#
loop_
_entity.id
_entity.type
_entity.pdbx_description
1 polymer ?
#
loop_
_entity_poly.entity_id
_entity_poly.type
_entity_poly.pdbx_seq_one_letter_code
_entity_poly.pdbx_strand_id
1 'polypeptide(L)'
;MALPTLSRVDLIALSETDVTQPIPKESIFAALATPPFLYIPGTFNTRDLGLLPLTPPSPSGNTNSQTRKVGIRPGLIYRSGGFFPNGGFNDAAKTQLATQLGIKKIFDIRSVREHAHAPDPEIPGVKNVWIAATEKEATVNLADFLEGKGERGYVKMYMDVLSGYRDVIGALLRSLLETPDEAVLFHCTAGRDRTGVVAGLLLSLAGVSEEDVQMDWMLSRIGTEMAREQLLGFAMKGAGVASVESEGFGNLVSLRRECWAAFVKEVKRVYGGWEGYVRRELGLGVGEVEALGRVLRGE
;
A
#
# COMPACT_ATOMS: atom_id res chain seq x y z
N MET A 1 11.10 22.92 -18.07
CA MET A 1 9.65 23.12 -17.84
C MET A 1 9.25 22.22 -16.69
N ALA A 2 8.47 22.72 -15.72
CA ALA A 2 7.88 21.85 -14.71
C ALA A 2 6.95 20.86 -15.44
N LEU A 3 7.03 19.57 -15.09
CA LEU A 3 6.07 18.59 -15.60
C LEU A 3 4.67 18.98 -15.11
N PRO A 4 3.64 18.89 -15.96
CA PRO A 4 2.28 19.20 -15.54
C PRO A 4 1.85 18.22 -14.44
N THR A 5 1.25 18.75 -13.37
CA THR A 5 0.61 17.92 -12.35
C THR A 5 -0.69 17.35 -12.90
N LEU A 6 -0.93 16.05 -12.66
CA LEU A 6 -2.15 15.38 -13.08
C LEU A 6 -3.29 15.65 -12.10
N SER A 7 -4.52 15.74 -12.60
CA SER A 7 -5.70 15.81 -11.74
C SER A 7 -6.01 14.44 -11.12
N ARG A 8 -6.87 14.41 -10.09
CA ARG A 8 -7.43 13.15 -9.55
C ARG A 8 -8.04 12.27 -10.65
N VAL A 9 -8.78 12.89 -11.58
CA VAL A 9 -9.46 12.18 -12.68
C VAL A 9 -8.44 11.56 -13.62
N ASP A 10 -7.36 12.28 -13.95
CA ASP A 10 -6.29 11.78 -14.81
C ASP A 10 -5.53 10.62 -14.15
N LEU A 11 -5.24 10.72 -12.84
CA LEU A 11 -4.61 9.63 -12.09
C LEU A 11 -5.50 8.37 -12.05
N ILE A 12 -6.81 8.54 -11.86
CA ILE A 12 -7.76 7.44 -11.89
C ILE A 12 -7.76 6.78 -13.28
N ALA A 13 -7.95 7.55 -14.34
CA ALA A 13 -7.98 7.03 -15.70
C ALA A 13 -6.68 6.29 -16.06
N LEU A 14 -5.52 6.85 -15.69
CA LEU A 14 -4.23 6.23 -15.94
C LEU A 14 -4.06 4.92 -15.17
N SER A 15 -4.57 4.85 -13.93
CA SER A 15 -4.51 3.66 -13.08
C SER A 15 -5.36 2.48 -13.58
N GLU A 16 -6.29 2.74 -14.51
CA GLU A 16 -7.16 1.73 -15.12
C GLU A 16 -6.54 1.12 -16.40
N THR A 17 -5.35 1.56 -16.80
CA THR A 17 -4.60 0.95 -17.91
C THR A 17 -4.34 -0.52 -17.64
N ASP A 18 -4.71 -1.38 -18.59
CA ASP A 18 -4.48 -2.83 -18.46
C ASP A 18 -2.99 -3.14 -18.21
N VAL A 19 -2.71 -4.12 -17.35
CA VAL A 19 -1.34 -4.45 -16.95
C VAL A 19 -0.50 -5.01 -18.10
N THR A 20 -1.13 -5.59 -19.12
CA THR A 20 -0.44 -6.08 -20.32
C THR A 20 0.06 -4.92 -21.19
N GLN A 21 -0.60 -3.75 -21.12
CA GLN A 21 -0.25 -2.57 -21.90
C GLN A 21 0.70 -1.67 -21.11
N PRO A 22 1.87 -1.29 -21.66
CA PRO A 22 2.72 -0.29 -21.03
C PRO A 22 2.00 1.05 -20.96
N ILE A 23 2.18 1.77 -19.86
CA ILE A 23 1.72 3.16 -19.79
C ILE A 23 2.77 4.05 -20.52
N PRO A 24 2.36 5.00 -21.37
CA PRO A 24 3.29 5.91 -22.05
C PRO A 24 4.22 6.63 -21.06
N LYS A 25 5.51 6.77 -21.42
CA LYS A 25 6.54 7.31 -20.53
C LYS A 25 6.23 8.72 -20.06
N GLU A 26 5.72 9.56 -20.95
CA GLU A 26 5.34 10.95 -20.67
C GLU A 26 4.24 11.00 -19.60
N SER A 27 3.23 10.14 -19.72
CA SER A 27 2.14 10.01 -18.74
C SER A 27 2.65 9.50 -17.39
N ILE A 28 3.59 8.54 -17.38
CA ILE A 28 4.21 8.04 -16.15
C ILE A 28 5.02 9.12 -15.45
N PHE A 29 5.87 9.87 -16.17
CA PHE A 29 6.68 10.91 -15.53
C PHE A 29 5.82 12.04 -14.96
N ALA A 30 4.75 12.44 -15.67
CA ALA A 30 3.78 13.40 -15.13
C ALA A 30 3.09 12.87 -13.87
N ALA A 31 2.64 11.61 -13.89
CA ALA A 31 1.97 10.98 -12.76
C ALA A 31 2.89 10.83 -11.54
N LEU A 32 4.11 10.34 -11.72
CA LEU A 32 5.08 10.14 -10.63
C LEU A 32 5.63 11.46 -10.06
N ALA A 33 5.49 12.57 -10.78
CA ALA A 33 5.76 13.93 -10.30
C ALA A 33 4.55 14.58 -9.60
N THR A 34 3.41 13.90 -9.56
CA THR A 34 2.16 14.40 -8.98
C THR A 34 1.90 13.74 -7.61
N PRO A 35 1.54 14.50 -6.56
CA PRO A 35 1.05 13.90 -5.32
C PRO A 35 -0.08 12.88 -5.57
N PRO A 36 -0.10 11.75 -4.86
CA PRO A 36 0.70 11.42 -3.67
C PRO A 36 2.09 10.82 -3.96
N PHE A 37 2.50 10.67 -5.22
CA PHE A 37 3.77 10.03 -5.56
C PHE A 37 4.97 10.88 -5.14
N LEU A 38 6.02 10.18 -4.72
CA LEU A 38 7.31 10.76 -4.36
C LEU A 38 8.41 10.08 -5.16
N TYR A 39 9.30 10.87 -5.74
CA TYR A 39 10.53 10.37 -6.32
C TYR A 39 11.60 10.27 -5.25
N ILE A 40 12.08 9.04 -5.00
CA ILE A 40 13.26 8.75 -4.18
C ILE A 40 14.12 7.77 -4.99
N PRO A 41 15.40 8.09 -5.28
CA PRO A 41 16.25 7.24 -6.11
C PRO A 41 16.30 5.79 -5.62
N GLY A 42 16.14 4.82 -6.53
CA GLY A 42 16.14 3.40 -6.20
C GLY A 42 14.90 2.88 -5.46
N THR A 43 13.86 3.70 -5.34
CA THR A 43 12.52 3.28 -4.90
C THR A 43 11.53 3.40 -6.05
N PHE A 44 10.38 2.76 -5.92
CA PHE A 44 9.26 2.87 -6.85
C PHE A 44 7.95 2.67 -6.08
N ASN A 45 6.84 3.06 -6.70
CA ASN A 45 5.52 3.00 -6.06
C ASN A 45 5.47 3.73 -4.70
N THR A 46 6.37 4.70 -4.49
CA THR A 46 6.53 5.44 -3.23
C THR A 46 5.51 6.55 -3.14
N ARG A 47 4.79 6.63 -2.02
CA ARG A 47 3.76 7.64 -1.76
C ARG A 47 3.74 8.11 -0.33
N ASP A 48 3.35 9.37 -0.14
CA ASP A 48 2.82 9.88 1.14
C ASP A 48 1.30 9.70 1.16
N LEU A 49 0.80 8.90 2.10
CA LEU A 49 -0.64 8.64 2.19
C LEU A 49 -1.44 9.86 2.67
N GLY A 50 -0.79 10.84 3.30
CA GLY A 50 -1.44 12.10 3.67
C GLY A 50 -1.59 13.08 2.51
N LEU A 51 -0.99 12.80 1.35
CA LEU A 51 -1.13 13.59 0.12
C LEU A 51 -2.08 12.95 -0.90
N LEU A 52 -2.87 11.95 -0.50
CA LEU A 52 -3.85 11.32 -1.36
C LEU A 52 -4.93 12.36 -1.76
N PRO A 53 -5.26 12.52 -3.06
CA PRO A 53 -6.21 13.53 -3.50
C PRO A 53 -7.65 13.08 -3.22
N LEU A 54 -8.09 13.17 -1.96
CA LEU A 54 -9.39 12.70 -1.46
C LEU A 54 -10.58 13.37 -2.16
N THR A 55 -11.74 12.70 -2.14
CA THR A 55 -12.98 13.30 -2.66
C THR A 55 -13.39 14.47 -1.75
N PRO A 56 -13.70 15.65 -2.31
CA PRO A 56 -14.21 16.76 -1.49
C PRO A 56 -15.49 16.37 -0.76
N PRO A 57 -15.69 16.82 0.50
CA PRO A 57 -16.94 16.55 1.22
C PRO A 57 -18.14 17.09 0.45
N SER A 58 -19.24 16.33 0.43
CA SER A 58 -20.47 16.74 -0.24
C SER A 58 -21.05 18.00 0.44
N PRO A 59 -21.50 19.02 -0.32
CA PRO A 59 -22.05 20.26 0.25
C PRO A 59 -23.33 20.07 1.10
N SER A 60 -23.97 18.90 1.06
CA SER A 60 -25.28 18.64 1.67
C SER A 60 -25.24 18.05 3.09
N GLY A 61 -24.07 17.94 3.71
CA GLY A 61 -23.89 17.41 5.07
C GLY A 61 -24.21 18.42 6.18
N ASN A 62 -25.14 18.07 7.06
CA ASN A 62 -25.56 18.84 8.24
C ASN A 62 -24.37 19.25 9.13
N THR A 63 -24.14 20.55 9.32
CA THR A 63 -22.91 21.17 9.88
C THR A 63 -22.76 21.10 11.41
N ASN A 64 -23.38 20.11 12.07
CA ASN A 64 -23.44 20.06 13.55
C ASN A 64 -22.59 18.95 14.20
N SER A 65 -21.75 18.21 13.47
CA SER A 65 -20.62 17.51 14.10
C SER A 65 -19.38 18.37 13.94
N GLN A 66 -18.63 18.63 15.01
CA GLN A 66 -17.24 19.09 14.90
C GLN A 66 -16.58 18.29 13.77
N THR A 67 -16.20 18.96 12.67
CA THR A 67 -15.74 18.30 11.45
C THR A 67 -14.42 17.62 11.76
N ARG A 68 -14.49 16.36 12.18
CA ARG A 68 -13.32 15.48 12.35
C ARG A 68 -12.52 15.58 11.07
N LYS A 69 -11.21 15.79 11.17
CA LYS A 69 -10.36 15.81 9.97
C LYS A 69 -10.53 14.45 9.27
N VAL A 70 -10.44 14.40 7.95
CA VAL A 70 -10.50 13.14 7.22
C VAL A 70 -9.17 12.98 6.49
N GLY A 71 -8.62 11.77 6.55
CA GLY A 71 -7.33 11.48 5.93
C GLY A 71 -6.15 11.51 6.91
N ILE A 72 -5.05 10.96 6.43
CA ILE A 72 -3.79 10.93 7.16
C ILE A 72 -3.14 12.32 7.05
N ARG A 73 -2.49 12.80 8.11
CA ARG A 73 -1.70 14.03 8.05
C ARG A 73 -0.49 13.82 7.13
N PRO A 74 -0.20 14.77 6.21
CA PRO A 74 0.99 14.69 5.37
C PRO A 74 2.25 14.50 6.21
N GLY A 75 3.19 13.73 5.67
CA GLY A 75 4.49 13.49 6.27
C GLY A 75 4.55 12.43 7.37
N LEU A 76 3.44 11.76 7.71
CA LEU A 76 3.43 10.73 8.76
C LEU A 76 3.58 9.31 8.20
N ILE A 77 2.80 8.97 7.17
CA ILE A 77 2.68 7.59 6.69
C ILE A 77 3.12 7.52 5.23
N TYR A 78 4.22 6.81 5.00
CA TYR A 78 4.74 6.52 3.67
C TYR A 78 4.57 5.04 3.32
N ARG A 79 4.33 4.77 2.04
CA ARG A 79 4.35 3.41 1.49
C ARG A 79 5.27 3.34 0.29
N SER A 80 5.87 2.19 0.02
CA SER A 80 6.75 1.99 -1.15
C SER A 80 6.78 0.53 -1.63
N GLY A 81 7.36 0.31 -2.80
CA GLY A 81 7.93 -0.98 -3.18
C GLY A 81 9.27 -1.27 -2.48
N GLY A 82 9.90 -2.38 -2.83
CA GLY A 82 11.21 -2.74 -2.30
C GLY A 82 12.31 -1.77 -2.77
N PHE A 83 13.38 -1.68 -1.99
CA PHE A 83 14.57 -0.92 -2.38
C PHE A 83 15.36 -1.74 -3.41
N PHE A 84 15.72 -1.12 -4.54
CA PHE A 84 16.58 -1.74 -5.53
C PHE A 84 17.98 -1.13 -5.48
N PRO A 85 18.98 -1.79 -4.86
CA PRO A 85 20.36 -1.29 -4.82
C PRO A 85 20.93 -1.07 -6.22
N ASN A 86 20.68 -2.02 -7.13
CA ASN A 86 21.07 -1.92 -8.55
C ASN A 86 20.15 -0.99 -9.36
N GLY A 87 19.06 -0.51 -8.75
CA GLY A 87 18.12 0.47 -9.32
C GLY A 87 18.46 1.91 -8.96
N GLY A 88 19.65 2.17 -8.42
CA GLY A 88 20.11 3.53 -8.10
C GLY A 88 19.82 3.99 -6.67
N PHE A 89 19.50 3.07 -5.75
CA PHE A 89 19.37 3.42 -4.33
C PHE A 89 20.76 3.79 -3.79
N ASN A 90 20.90 5.02 -3.31
CA ASN A 90 22.18 5.63 -2.97
C ASN A 90 22.09 6.51 -1.70
N ASP A 91 23.18 7.16 -1.31
CA ASP A 91 23.20 7.97 -0.09
C ASP A 91 22.30 9.22 -0.15
N ALA A 92 22.00 9.73 -1.35
CA ALA A 92 21.00 10.78 -1.51
C ALA A 92 19.59 10.26 -1.18
N ALA A 93 19.24 9.04 -1.61
CA ALA A 93 17.98 8.39 -1.25
C ALA A 93 17.87 8.16 0.27
N LYS A 94 18.95 7.68 0.90
CA LYS A 94 19.03 7.52 2.37
C LYS A 94 18.81 8.85 3.10
N THR A 95 19.47 9.91 2.64
CA THR A 95 19.33 11.26 3.21
C THR A 95 17.91 11.81 3.02
N GLN A 96 17.31 11.57 1.86
CA GLN A 96 15.94 11.98 1.59
C GLN A 96 14.96 11.27 2.53
N LEU A 97 15.07 9.94 2.69
CA LEU A 97 14.23 9.17 3.61
C LEU A 97 14.39 9.63 5.07
N ALA A 98 15.63 9.67 5.58
CA ALA A 98 15.89 9.92 7.00
C ALA A 98 15.70 11.39 7.42
N THR A 99 16.14 12.33 6.58
CA THR A 99 16.26 13.75 6.94
C THR A 99 15.17 14.59 6.31
N GLN A 100 14.88 14.43 5.02
CA GLN A 100 13.89 15.27 4.33
C GLN A 100 12.47 14.83 4.61
N LEU A 101 12.21 13.52 4.60
CA LEU A 101 10.91 12.93 4.93
C LEU A 101 10.77 12.58 6.42
N GLY A 102 11.87 12.66 7.17
CA GLY A 102 11.86 12.44 8.63
C GLY A 102 11.54 11.01 9.06
N ILE A 103 11.65 10.03 8.15
CA ILE A 103 11.31 8.62 8.44
C ILE A 103 12.22 8.10 9.55
N LYS A 104 11.62 7.49 10.58
CA LYS A 104 12.34 6.89 11.71
C LYS A 104 12.28 5.37 11.73
N LYS A 105 11.25 4.78 11.13
CA LYS A 105 11.05 3.34 11.08
C LYS A 105 10.62 2.89 9.69
N ILE A 106 11.22 1.81 9.21
CA ILE A 106 10.82 1.11 7.98
C ILE A 106 10.28 -0.25 8.37
N PHE A 107 9.01 -0.54 8.05
CA PHE A 107 8.38 -1.84 8.27
C PHE A 107 8.42 -2.66 6.99
N ASP A 108 9.21 -3.73 7.01
CA ASP A 108 9.33 -4.69 5.92
C ASP A 108 8.24 -5.76 6.07
N ILE A 109 7.28 -5.78 5.14
CA ILE A 109 6.17 -6.74 5.09
C ILE A 109 6.46 -7.82 4.04
N ARG A 110 7.73 -8.10 3.74
CA ARG A 110 8.12 -9.20 2.86
C ARG A 110 8.17 -10.52 3.61
N SER A 111 8.00 -11.58 2.82
CA SER A 111 8.12 -12.95 3.28
C SER A 111 9.55 -13.27 3.68
N VAL A 112 9.78 -14.40 4.36
CA VAL A 112 11.12 -14.82 4.79
C VAL A 112 12.04 -14.97 3.58
N ARG A 113 11.52 -15.57 2.51
CA ARG A 113 12.27 -15.77 1.28
C ARG A 113 12.64 -14.45 0.60
N GLU A 114 11.69 -13.53 0.49
CA GLU A 114 11.93 -12.23 -0.16
C GLU A 114 12.89 -11.35 0.65
N HIS A 115 12.73 -11.31 1.98
CA HIS A 115 13.63 -10.59 2.88
C HIS A 115 15.07 -11.12 2.80
N ALA A 116 15.25 -12.45 2.85
CA ALA A 116 16.56 -13.08 2.75
C ALA A 116 17.22 -12.89 1.37
N HIS A 117 16.42 -12.86 0.30
CA HIS A 117 16.94 -12.70 -1.07
C HIS A 117 17.42 -11.28 -1.36
N ALA A 118 16.77 -10.27 -0.79
CA ALA A 118 17.07 -8.87 -1.04
C ALA A 118 16.91 -8.06 0.26
N PRO A 119 17.86 -8.13 1.20
CA PRO A 119 17.75 -7.42 2.48
C PRO A 119 17.68 -5.90 2.28
N ASP A 120 16.96 -5.21 3.17
CA ASP A 120 16.88 -3.76 3.12
C ASP A 120 18.23 -3.10 3.40
N PRO A 121 18.52 -1.97 2.75
CA PRO A 121 19.73 -1.21 3.04
C PRO A 121 19.68 -0.63 4.46
N GLU A 122 20.85 -0.52 5.07
CA GLU A 122 21.00 0.25 6.31
C GLU A 122 20.93 1.75 6.00
N ILE A 123 20.08 2.46 6.75
CA ILE A 123 19.88 3.90 6.63
C ILE A 123 20.18 4.51 8.01
N PRO A 124 21.22 5.35 8.15
CA PRO A 124 21.57 5.96 9.43
C PRO A 124 20.39 6.71 10.06
N GLY A 125 20.11 6.41 11.33
CA GLY A 125 19.01 7.03 12.07
C GLY A 125 17.60 6.49 11.77
N VAL A 126 17.49 5.44 10.95
CA VAL A 126 16.23 4.77 10.62
C VAL A 126 16.29 3.31 11.07
N LYS A 127 15.29 2.87 11.82
CA LYS A 127 15.18 1.50 12.30
C LYS A 127 14.40 0.64 11.30
N ASN A 128 15.04 -0.40 10.76
CA ASN A 128 14.34 -1.44 10.01
C ASN A 128 13.65 -2.40 10.99
N VAL A 129 12.35 -2.66 10.76
CA VAL A 129 11.51 -3.56 11.54
C VAL A 129 10.97 -4.62 10.60
N TRP A 130 11.45 -5.85 10.78
CA TRP A 130 10.96 -7.03 10.07
C TRP A 130 10.55 -8.08 11.10
N ILE A 131 9.35 -8.62 10.93
CA ILE A 131 8.84 -9.73 11.74
C ILE A 131 8.36 -10.80 10.76
N ALA A 132 8.88 -12.01 10.90
CA ALA A 132 8.51 -13.13 10.05
C ALA A 132 6.98 -13.37 10.10
N ALA A 133 6.41 -13.75 8.96
CA ALA A 133 5.01 -14.13 8.90
C ALA A 133 4.71 -15.32 9.83
N THR A 134 3.56 -15.27 10.49
CA THR A 134 3.16 -16.21 11.55
C THR A 134 2.56 -17.51 11.01
N GLU A 135 2.07 -17.49 9.79
CA GLU A 135 1.51 -18.63 9.08
C GLU A 135 2.41 -19.00 7.90
N LYS A 136 2.29 -20.25 7.43
CA LYS A 136 3.00 -20.69 6.23
C LYS A 136 2.63 -19.76 5.07
N GLU A 137 3.64 -19.25 4.38
CA GLU A 137 3.45 -18.32 3.26
C GLU A 137 2.37 -18.85 2.30
N ALA A 138 1.31 -18.06 2.11
CA ALA A 138 0.23 -18.43 1.22
C ALA A 138 0.78 -18.59 -0.20
N THR A 139 0.70 -19.80 -0.74
CA THR A 139 1.01 -20.05 -2.14
C THR A 139 -0.14 -19.55 -2.99
N VAL A 140 0.18 -18.77 -4.03
CA VAL A 140 -0.81 -18.34 -5.00
C VAL A 140 -1.35 -19.56 -5.74
N ASN A 141 -2.66 -19.76 -5.68
CA ASN A 141 -3.36 -20.78 -6.46
C ASN A 141 -4.10 -20.11 -7.62
N LEU A 142 -3.60 -20.27 -8.84
CA LEU A 142 -4.19 -19.62 -10.03
C LEU A 142 -5.64 -20.05 -10.28
N ALA A 143 -6.06 -21.22 -9.78
CA ALA A 143 -7.46 -21.65 -9.89
C ALA A 143 -8.43 -20.69 -9.16
N ASP A 144 -7.99 -20.06 -8.07
CA ASP A 144 -8.81 -19.06 -7.36
C ASP A 144 -9.00 -17.76 -8.17
N PHE A 145 -8.21 -17.57 -9.24
CA PHE A 145 -8.24 -16.37 -10.09
C PHE A 145 -8.99 -16.58 -11.43
N LEU A 146 -9.58 -17.75 -11.67
CA LEU A 146 -10.25 -18.06 -12.94
C LEU A 146 -11.59 -17.33 -13.10
N GLU A 147 -12.36 -17.23 -12.02
CA GLU A 147 -13.73 -16.70 -12.04
C GLU A 147 -13.79 -15.26 -11.52
N GLY A 148 -14.90 -14.56 -11.85
CA GLY A 148 -15.18 -13.23 -11.29
C GLY A 148 -14.05 -12.22 -11.49
N LYS A 149 -13.30 -12.31 -12.59
CA LYS A 149 -12.11 -11.49 -12.85
C LYS A 149 -11.07 -11.54 -11.71
N GLY A 150 -10.98 -12.65 -11.00
CA GLY A 150 -10.03 -12.85 -9.91
C GLY A 150 -10.51 -12.45 -8.51
N GLU A 151 -11.77 -12.03 -8.35
CA GLU A 151 -12.32 -11.57 -7.06
C GLU A 151 -12.03 -12.55 -5.92
N ARG A 152 -12.33 -13.84 -6.10
CA ARG A 152 -12.09 -14.88 -5.08
C ARG A 152 -10.60 -14.98 -4.72
N GLY A 153 -9.71 -14.98 -5.72
CA GLY A 153 -8.26 -15.04 -5.52
C GLY A 153 -7.74 -13.84 -4.74
N TYR A 154 -8.19 -12.62 -5.07
CA TYR A 154 -7.84 -11.41 -4.33
C TYR A 154 -8.36 -11.41 -2.90
N VAL A 155 -9.62 -11.79 -2.68
CA VAL A 155 -10.21 -11.90 -1.34
C VAL A 155 -9.38 -12.86 -0.49
N LYS A 156 -9.13 -14.08 -1.00
CA LYS A 156 -8.34 -15.08 -0.28
C LYS A 156 -6.93 -14.55 0.02
N MET A 157 -6.23 -14.06 -1.00
CA MET A 157 -4.86 -13.56 -0.87
C MET A 157 -4.75 -12.42 0.15
N TYR A 158 -5.67 -11.46 0.15
CA TYR A 158 -5.62 -10.31 1.06
C TYR A 158 -6.11 -10.65 2.47
N MET A 159 -7.00 -11.62 2.63
CA MET A 159 -7.31 -12.17 3.96
C MET A 159 -6.11 -12.95 4.54
N ASP A 160 -5.37 -13.70 3.70
CA ASP A 160 -4.13 -14.37 4.10
C ASP A 160 -3.03 -13.35 4.50
N VAL A 161 -3.04 -12.14 3.93
CA VAL A 161 -2.15 -11.05 4.40
C VAL A 161 -2.51 -10.64 5.83
N LEU A 162 -3.79 -10.45 6.13
CA LEU A 162 -4.26 -10.04 7.46
C LEU A 162 -3.93 -11.10 8.52
N SER A 163 -4.10 -12.39 8.22
CA SER A 163 -3.76 -13.47 9.17
C SER A 163 -2.24 -13.64 9.32
N GLY A 164 -1.53 -13.75 8.20
CA GLY A 164 -0.12 -14.13 8.18
C GLY A 164 0.82 -13.03 8.66
N TYR A 165 0.52 -11.76 8.39
CA TYR A 165 1.39 -10.62 8.71
C TYR A 165 0.91 -9.81 9.91
N ARG A 166 -0.02 -10.34 10.71
CA ARG A 166 -0.60 -9.64 11.87
C ARG A 166 0.44 -9.06 12.83
N ASP A 167 1.57 -9.74 13.05
CA ASP A 167 2.58 -9.29 14.04
C ASP A 167 3.31 -8.02 13.57
N VAL A 168 3.74 -7.95 12.30
CA VAL A 168 4.37 -6.74 11.76
C VAL A 168 3.35 -5.60 11.59
N ILE A 169 2.10 -5.92 11.26
CA ILE A 169 1.01 -4.93 11.21
C ILE A 169 0.74 -4.36 12.61
N GLY A 170 0.66 -5.21 13.62
CA GLY A 170 0.49 -4.82 15.01
C GLY A 170 1.66 -3.99 15.53
N ALA A 171 2.90 -4.35 15.19
CA ALA A 171 4.09 -3.57 15.53
C ALA A 171 4.07 -2.17 14.89
N LEU A 172 3.61 -2.04 13.64
CA LEU A 172 3.42 -0.75 12.99
C LEU A 172 2.40 0.09 13.74
N LEU A 173 1.22 -0.44 14.03
CA LEU A 173 0.17 0.31 14.75
C LEU A 173 0.62 0.72 16.15
N ARG A 174 1.25 -0.18 16.92
CA ARG A 174 1.79 0.16 18.25
C ARG A 174 2.87 1.24 18.15
N SER A 175 3.72 1.18 17.14
CA SER A 175 4.72 2.24 16.90
C SER A 175 4.07 3.60 16.68
N LEU A 176 2.93 3.69 15.98
CA LEU A 176 2.23 4.96 15.78
C LEU A 176 1.65 5.50 17.10
N LEU A 177 1.24 4.63 18.02
CA LEU A 177 0.77 5.03 19.35
C LEU A 177 1.92 5.46 20.26
N GLU A 178 3.05 4.77 20.20
CA GLU A 178 4.24 5.04 21.02
C GLU A 178 4.97 6.32 20.57
N THR A 179 5.10 6.53 19.26
CA THR A 179 5.82 7.66 18.68
C THR A 179 4.97 8.37 17.62
N PRO A 180 3.90 9.09 18.03
CA PRO A 180 2.89 9.64 17.12
C PRO A 180 3.41 10.72 16.16
N ASP A 181 4.58 11.30 16.46
CA ASP A 181 5.26 12.31 15.65
C ASP A 181 6.31 11.74 14.70
N GLU A 182 6.66 10.45 14.83
CA GLU A 182 7.66 9.81 13.98
C GLU A 182 7.05 9.30 12.68
N ALA A 183 7.59 9.76 11.56
CA ALA A 183 7.19 9.25 10.27
C ALA A 183 7.64 7.80 10.07
N VAL A 184 6.78 6.99 9.46
CA VAL A 184 7.06 5.59 9.15
C VAL A 184 6.90 5.32 7.67
N LEU A 185 7.72 4.41 7.14
CA LEU A 185 7.53 3.84 5.82
C LEU A 185 7.25 2.34 5.96
N PHE A 186 6.36 1.80 5.15
CA PHE A 186 6.20 0.35 5.04
C PHE A 186 6.18 -0.09 3.59
N HIS A 187 6.72 -1.29 3.33
CA HIS A 187 6.82 -1.80 1.98
C HIS A 187 6.69 -3.32 1.92
N CYS A 188 6.55 -3.83 0.71
CA CYS A 188 6.77 -5.23 0.38
C CYS A 188 7.62 -5.26 -0.91
N THR A 189 7.55 -6.31 -1.72
CA THR A 189 8.29 -6.36 -3.00
C THR A 189 7.78 -5.30 -3.97
N ALA A 190 6.50 -5.34 -4.36
CA ALA A 190 5.93 -4.39 -5.33
C ALA A 190 5.37 -3.10 -4.68
N GLY A 191 5.19 -3.11 -3.36
CA GLY A 191 4.47 -2.02 -2.67
C GLY A 191 2.98 -1.98 -3.00
N ARG A 192 2.43 -3.08 -3.54
CA ARG A 192 1.08 -3.18 -4.12
C ARG A 192 0.12 -3.96 -3.22
N ASP A 193 0.43 -5.23 -2.97
CA ASP A 193 -0.50 -6.19 -2.35
C ASP A 193 -0.50 -6.11 -0.82
N ARG A 194 0.53 -6.65 -0.15
CA ARG A 194 0.66 -6.58 1.33
C ARG A 194 0.68 -5.13 1.83
N THR A 195 1.45 -4.28 1.17
CA THR A 195 1.45 -2.83 1.41
C THR A 195 0.08 -2.20 1.14
N GLY A 196 -0.65 -2.65 0.12
CA GLY A 196 -2.00 -2.15 -0.16
C GLY A 196 -2.98 -2.44 0.96
N VAL A 197 -2.97 -3.68 1.48
CA VAL A 197 -3.79 -4.08 2.62
C VAL A 197 -3.51 -3.21 3.85
N VAL A 198 -2.24 -2.98 4.18
CA VAL A 198 -1.85 -2.13 5.32
C VAL A 198 -2.22 -0.66 5.10
N ALA A 199 -2.02 -0.12 3.89
CA ALA A 199 -2.44 1.24 3.56
C ALA A 199 -3.96 1.40 3.67
N GLY A 200 -4.73 0.42 3.18
CA GLY A 200 -6.18 0.44 3.26
C GLY A 200 -6.71 0.41 4.68
N LEU A 201 -6.07 -0.37 5.55
CA LEU A 201 -6.32 -0.35 6.99
C LEU A 201 -6.07 1.04 7.60
N LEU A 202 -4.88 1.62 7.38
CA LEU A 202 -4.51 2.92 7.95
C LEU A 202 -5.41 4.06 7.45
N LEU A 203 -5.67 4.13 6.14
CA LEU A 203 -6.57 5.13 5.56
C LEU A 203 -7.99 4.99 6.12
N SER A 204 -8.48 3.76 6.31
CA SER A 204 -9.81 3.51 6.88
C SER A 204 -9.90 3.93 8.35
N LEU A 205 -8.86 3.68 9.17
CA LEU A 205 -8.78 4.18 10.55
C LEU A 205 -8.69 5.72 10.63
N ALA A 206 -8.16 6.35 9.58
CA ALA A 206 -8.15 7.81 9.42
C ALA A 206 -9.49 8.39 8.90
N GLY A 207 -10.51 7.54 8.71
CA GLY A 207 -11.85 7.95 8.26
C GLY A 207 -11.99 8.19 6.76
N VAL A 208 -11.01 7.75 5.96
CA VAL A 208 -11.04 7.91 4.50
C VAL A 208 -12.14 7.03 3.89
N SER A 209 -12.82 7.54 2.85
CA SER A 209 -13.90 6.83 2.18
C SER A 209 -13.40 5.54 1.49
N GLU A 210 -14.25 4.52 1.37
CA GLU A 210 -13.88 3.27 0.69
C GLU A 210 -13.46 3.50 -0.78
N GLU A 211 -14.07 4.48 -1.45
CA GLU A 211 -13.71 4.88 -2.81
C GLU A 211 -12.28 5.42 -2.88
N ASP A 212 -11.90 6.29 -1.93
CA ASP A 212 -10.57 6.88 -1.88
C ASP A 212 -9.50 5.85 -1.46
N VAL A 213 -9.84 4.95 -0.54
CA VAL A 213 -8.98 3.82 -0.18
C VAL A 213 -8.71 2.93 -1.40
N GLN A 214 -9.76 2.61 -2.15
CA GLN A 214 -9.63 1.84 -3.39
C GLN A 214 -8.82 2.59 -4.44
N MET A 215 -8.97 3.92 -4.53
CA MET A 215 -8.17 4.75 -5.43
C MET A 215 -6.68 4.66 -5.11
N ASP A 216 -6.26 4.79 -3.84
CA ASP A 216 -4.86 4.58 -3.44
C ASP A 216 -4.33 3.20 -3.86
N TRP A 217 -5.15 2.15 -3.68
CA TRP A 217 -4.76 0.80 -4.12
C TRP A 217 -4.57 0.74 -5.65
N MET A 218 -5.49 1.32 -6.43
CA MET A 218 -5.38 1.38 -7.90
C MET A 218 -4.15 2.17 -8.37
N LEU A 219 -3.73 3.23 -7.64
CA LEU A 219 -2.52 4.00 -7.96
C LEU A 219 -1.25 3.13 -8.00
N SER A 220 -1.25 1.94 -7.38
CA SER A 220 -0.14 1.01 -7.55
C SER A 220 0.06 0.56 -9.00
N ARG A 221 -0.96 0.56 -9.87
CA ARG A 221 -0.79 0.31 -11.31
C ARG A 221 0.23 1.28 -11.91
N ILE A 222 0.12 2.57 -11.59
CA ILE A 222 1.04 3.62 -12.05
C ILE A 222 2.39 3.46 -11.35
N GLY A 223 2.38 3.36 -10.02
CA GLY A 223 3.58 3.32 -9.20
C GLY A 223 4.52 2.14 -9.51
N THR A 224 3.97 1.02 -9.99
CA THR A 224 4.75 -0.16 -10.37
C THR A 224 5.21 -0.16 -11.82
N GLU A 225 4.79 0.78 -12.67
CA GLU A 225 5.05 0.73 -14.12
C GLU A 225 6.56 0.70 -14.43
N MET A 226 7.36 1.50 -13.72
CA MET A 226 8.82 1.56 -13.90
C MET A 226 9.51 0.22 -13.61
N ALA A 227 8.86 -0.67 -12.85
CA ALA A 227 9.35 -2.00 -12.52
C ALA A 227 8.47 -3.12 -13.12
N ARG A 228 7.56 -2.80 -14.07
CA ARG A 228 6.50 -3.72 -14.53
C ARG A 228 7.05 -5.05 -15.02
N GLU A 229 8.05 -5.05 -15.91
CA GLU A 229 8.62 -6.27 -16.48
C GLU A 229 9.26 -7.16 -15.40
N GLN A 230 10.00 -6.56 -14.48
CA GLN A 230 10.64 -7.28 -13.37
C GLN A 230 9.61 -7.89 -12.43
N LEU A 231 8.54 -7.14 -12.12
CA LEU A 231 7.45 -7.60 -11.26
C LEU A 231 6.59 -8.69 -11.93
N LEU A 232 6.35 -8.59 -13.24
CA LEU A 232 5.70 -9.66 -14.01
C LEU A 232 6.56 -10.92 -14.02
N GLY A 233 7.88 -10.80 -14.23
CA GLY A 233 8.82 -11.92 -14.14
C GLY A 233 8.83 -12.57 -12.74
N PHE A 234 8.84 -11.76 -11.69
CA PHE A 234 8.73 -12.22 -10.31
C PHE A 234 7.42 -12.96 -10.06
N ALA A 235 6.28 -12.40 -10.49
CA ALA A 235 4.97 -13.00 -10.33
C ALA A 235 4.85 -14.32 -11.12
N MET A 236 5.31 -14.38 -12.37
CA MET A 236 5.31 -15.61 -13.18
C MET A 236 6.12 -16.72 -12.50
N LYS A 237 7.33 -16.40 -12.01
CA LYS A 237 8.16 -17.34 -11.26
C LYS A 237 7.48 -17.81 -9.97
N GLY A 238 6.82 -16.91 -9.24
CA GLY A 238 6.08 -17.22 -8.02
C GLY A 238 4.86 -18.12 -8.26
N ALA A 239 4.16 -17.92 -9.38
CA ALA A 239 3.00 -18.70 -9.78
C ALA A 239 3.36 -19.98 -10.56
N GLY A 240 4.63 -20.18 -10.92
CA GLY A 240 5.08 -21.37 -11.66
C GLY A 240 4.64 -21.39 -13.13
N VAL A 241 4.46 -20.22 -13.75
CA VAL A 241 4.03 -20.08 -15.15
C VAL A 241 5.10 -19.41 -16.01
N ALA A 242 5.01 -19.60 -17.33
CA ALA A 242 5.99 -19.09 -18.29
C ALA A 242 5.49 -17.90 -19.12
N SER A 243 4.19 -17.61 -19.12
CA SER A 243 3.61 -16.54 -19.92
C SER A 243 2.43 -15.86 -19.22
N VAL A 244 2.19 -14.60 -19.57
CA VAL A 244 1.13 -13.77 -18.96
C VAL A 244 -0.28 -14.19 -19.38
N GLU A 245 -0.38 -14.93 -20.48
CA GLU A 245 -1.59 -15.52 -21.04
C GLU A 245 -2.06 -16.77 -20.31
N SER A 246 -1.27 -17.28 -19.35
CA SER A 246 -1.65 -18.45 -18.53
C SER A 246 -2.97 -18.18 -17.80
N GLU A 247 -3.86 -19.17 -17.78
CA GLU A 247 -5.19 -19.02 -17.18
C GLU A 247 -5.09 -18.58 -15.71
N GLY A 248 -5.89 -17.57 -15.35
CA GLY A 248 -5.88 -16.98 -14.01
C GLY A 248 -4.70 -16.04 -13.74
N PHE A 249 -3.57 -16.16 -14.44
CA PHE A 249 -2.40 -15.31 -14.20
C PHE A 249 -2.68 -13.85 -14.57
N GLY A 250 -3.30 -13.60 -15.72
CA GLY A 250 -3.73 -12.24 -16.09
C GLY A 250 -4.62 -11.60 -15.02
N ASN A 251 -5.48 -12.39 -14.35
CA ASN A 251 -6.31 -11.89 -13.26
C ASN A 251 -5.53 -11.65 -11.96
N LEU A 252 -4.47 -12.42 -11.67
CA LEU A 252 -3.57 -12.20 -10.54
C LEU A 252 -2.78 -10.88 -10.63
N VAL A 253 -2.40 -10.48 -11.86
CA VAL A 253 -1.57 -9.29 -12.06
C VAL A 253 -2.36 -8.02 -12.37
N SER A 254 -3.64 -8.14 -12.73
CA SER A 254 -4.51 -6.99 -13.04
C SER A 254 -5.25 -6.45 -11.82
N LEU A 255 -4.98 -5.18 -11.47
CA LEU A 255 -5.73 -4.47 -10.44
C LEU A 255 -7.11 -4.08 -10.97
N ARG A 256 -8.16 -4.48 -10.24
CA ARG A 256 -9.56 -4.16 -10.55
C ARG A 256 -10.29 -3.72 -9.29
N ARG A 257 -11.01 -2.62 -9.39
CA ARG A 257 -11.74 -1.99 -8.28
C ARG A 257 -12.65 -2.99 -7.56
N GLU A 258 -13.34 -3.82 -8.32
CA GLU A 258 -14.27 -4.83 -7.82
C GLU A 258 -13.58 -5.87 -6.93
N CYS A 259 -12.33 -6.24 -7.23
CA CYS A 259 -11.56 -7.17 -6.41
C CYS A 259 -11.22 -6.57 -5.03
N TRP A 260 -10.83 -5.29 -4.98
CA TRP A 260 -10.62 -4.59 -3.71
C TRP A 260 -11.93 -4.43 -2.93
N ALA A 261 -13.03 -4.08 -3.62
CA ALA A 261 -14.34 -3.95 -3.00
C ALA A 261 -14.83 -5.28 -2.39
N ALA A 262 -14.62 -6.40 -3.10
CA ALA A 262 -14.92 -7.73 -2.61
C ALA A 262 -14.11 -8.07 -1.35
N PHE A 263 -12.81 -7.74 -1.34
CA PHE A 263 -11.96 -7.91 -0.15
C PHE A 263 -12.45 -7.08 1.04
N VAL A 264 -12.76 -5.79 0.86
CA VAL A 264 -13.29 -4.94 1.93
C VAL A 264 -14.64 -5.45 2.43
N LYS A 265 -15.50 -5.99 1.56
CA LYS A 265 -16.75 -6.66 1.95
C LYS A 265 -16.48 -7.88 2.83
N GLU A 266 -15.42 -8.64 2.56
CA GLU A 266 -15.02 -9.78 3.39
C GLU A 266 -14.47 -9.35 4.75
N VAL A 267 -13.66 -8.28 4.82
CA VAL A 267 -13.26 -7.64 6.09
C VAL A 267 -14.50 -7.17 6.87
N LYS A 268 -15.46 -6.57 6.16
CA LYS A 268 -16.89 -6.40 6.49
C LYS A 268 -17.44 -7.56 7.31
N ARG A 269 -17.54 -8.68 6.62
CA ARG A 269 -18.24 -9.89 7.03
C ARG A 269 -17.56 -10.62 8.19
N VAL A 270 -16.24 -10.77 8.13
CA VAL A 270 -15.44 -11.54 9.11
C VAL A 270 -15.16 -10.68 10.34
N TYR A 271 -14.68 -9.46 10.11
CA TYR A 271 -14.15 -8.60 11.15
C TYR A 271 -15.10 -7.48 11.57
N GLY A 272 -16.29 -7.33 10.98
CA GLY A 272 -17.17 -6.20 11.29
C GLY A 272 -16.53 -4.85 10.93
N GLY A 273 -15.49 -4.88 10.08
CA GLY A 273 -14.72 -3.73 9.63
C GLY A 273 -13.27 -3.75 10.13
N TRP A 274 -12.52 -2.76 9.69
CA TRP A 274 -11.10 -2.62 10.02
C TRP A 274 -10.83 -2.48 11.51
N GLU A 275 -11.66 -1.73 12.23
CA GLU A 275 -11.55 -1.60 13.70
C GLU A 275 -11.74 -2.96 14.39
N GLY A 276 -12.66 -3.78 13.91
CA GLY A 276 -12.89 -5.10 14.49
C GLY A 276 -11.77 -6.10 14.16
N TYR A 277 -11.05 -5.93 13.05
CA TYR A 277 -9.81 -6.68 12.78
C TYR A 277 -8.72 -6.27 13.76
N VAL A 278 -8.49 -4.97 13.91
CA VAL A 278 -7.47 -4.43 14.83
C VAL A 278 -7.72 -4.88 16.28
N ARG A 279 -8.98 -4.89 16.71
CA ARG A 279 -9.34 -5.31 18.07
C ARG A 279 -9.17 -6.80 18.30
N ARG A 280 -9.62 -7.62 17.35
CA ARG A 280 -9.67 -9.08 17.52
C ARG A 280 -8.34 -9.76 17.23
N GLU A 281 -7.68 -9.36 16.15
CA GLU A 281 -6.47 -10.02 15.66
C GLU A 281 -5.19 -9.36 16.17
N LEU A 282 -5.21 -8.04 16.43
CA LEU A 282 -4.03 -7.30 16.90
C LEU A 282 -4.06 -6.98 18.41
N GLY A 283 -5.19 -7.26 19.07
CA GLY A 283 -5.36 -7.09 20.51
C GLY A 283 -5.29 -5.64 20.99
N LEU A 284 -5.65 -4.68 20.14
CA LEU A 284 -5.72 -3.25 20.51
C LEU A 284 -7.14 -2.90 20.98
N GLY A 285 -7.26 -2.26 22.14
CA GLY A 285 -8.55 -1.86 22.73
C GLY A 285 -9.24 -0.71 21.96
N VAL A 286 -10.51 -0.46 22.28
CA VAL A 286 -11.30 0.63 21.65
C VAL A 286 -10.59 1.98 21.76
N GLY A 287 -10.07 2.32 22.94
CA GLY A 287 -9.34 3.58 23.16
C GLY A 287 -8.05 3.70 22.34
N GLU A 288 -7.34 2.59 22.09
CA GLU A 288 -6.15 2.56 21.24
C GLU A 288 -6.52 2.74 19.76
N VAL A 289 -7.62 2.14 19.30
CA VAL A 289 -8.13 2.34 17.93
C VAL A 289 -8.55 3.79 17.70
N GLU A 290 -9.24 4.41 18.66
CA GLU A 290 -9.58 5.83 18.59
C GLU A 290 -8.35 6.73 18.60
N ALA A 291 -7.35 6.40 19.43
CA ALA A 291 -6.07 7.11 19.49
C ALA A 291 -5.29 6.99 18.18
N LEU A 292 -5.22 5.80 17.58
CA LEU A 292 -4.63 5.59 16.25
C LEU A 292 -5.26 6.50 15.21
N GLY A 293 -6.60 6.57 15.19
CA GLY A 293 -7.29 7.49 14.30
C GLY A 293 -6.85 8.95 14.53
N ARG A 294 -6.74 9.41 15.79
CA ARG A 294 -6.30 10.77 16.12
C ARG A 294 -4.86 11.04 15.67
N VAL A 295 -3.93 10.12 15.96
CA VAL A 295 -2.54 10.19 15.50
C VAL A 295 -2.46 10.32 13.98
N LEU A 296 -3.18 9.47 13.26
CA LEU A 296 -3.22 9.48 11.80
C LEU A 296 -3.69 10.83 11.27
N ARG A 297 -4.71 11.44 11.89
CA ARG A 297 -5.24 12.75 11.48
C ARG A 297 -4.40 13.94 11.96
N GLY A 298 -3.52 13.75 12.94
CA GLY A 298 -2.78 14.82 13.61
C GLY A 298 -3.64 15.62 14.57
N GLU A 299 -4.47 14.92 15.34
CA GLU A 299 -5.34 15.45 16.40
C GLU A 299 -4.78 15.15 17.79
#